data_AF-A0A6N2NIV2-F1
#
_entry.id   AF-A0A6N2NIV2-F1
#
_cell.length_a   1.000
_cell.length_b   1.000
_cell.length_c   1.000
_cell.angle_alpha   90.00
_cell.angle_beta   90.00
_cell.angle_gamma   90.00
#
_symmetry.space_group_name_H-M   'P 1'
#
loop_
_entity.id
_entity.type
_entity.pdbx_description
1 polymer ?
#
loop_
_entity_poly.entity_id
_entity_poly.type
_entity_poly.pdbx_seq_one_letter_code
_entity_poly.pdbx_strand_id
1 'polypeptide(L)'
;MPTIENEGEYEETSKGKGTSSSSTQKRQHRKRSRMYEDDGVEKLSKQIGDVAFAIQSLSKNQLDVNALYATVMKVEGFDEITLGDAFDHLVQNEMLTKAFMAKNANLRKIWVQNFVTQHYNRPTC
;
A
#
# COMPACT_ATOMS: atom_id res chain seq x y z
N MET A 1 16.57 62.80 21.28
CA MET A 1 17.59 62.24 22.18
C MET A 1 18.04 60.91 21.58
N PRO A 2 19.35 60.65 21.50
CA PRO A 2 20.25 60.92 20.36
C PRO A 2 20.57 59.63 19.56
N THR A 3 20.83 59.70 18.24
CA THR A 3 22.16 59.86 17.58
C THR A 3 23.05 58.63 17.85
N ILE A 4 23.60 57.92 16.86
CA ILE A 4 24.82 58.32 16.14
C ILE A 4 24.99 57.40 14.90
N GLU A 5 25.16 58.04 13.76
CA GLU A 5 25.75 57.51 12.51
C GLU A 5 27.20 57.07 12.75
N ASN A 6 27.68 56.00 12.11
CA ASN A 6 29.03 56.09 11.52
C ASN A 6 29.29 54.98 10.50
N GLU A 7 29.35 55.40 9.24
CA GLU A 7 30.10 54.78 8.16
C GLU A 7 31.60 54.76 8.55
N GLY A 8 32.31 53.68 8.24
CA GLY A 8 33.73 53.54 8.59
C GLY A 8 34.46 52.65 7.61
N GLU A 9 34.55 53.12 6.36
CA GLU A 9 35.50 52.66 5.36
C GLU A 9 36.93 52.93 5.85
N TYR A 10 37.77 51.90 5.87
CA TYR A 10 39.22 52.06 5.73
C TYR A 10 39.80 50.84 5.02
N GLU A 11 40.32 51.05 3.80
CA GLU A 11 41.33 50.18 3.23
C GLU A 11 42.67 50.47 3.91
N GLU A 12 43.43 49.43 4.25
CA GLU A 12 44.89 49.57 4.23
C GLU A 12 45.55 48.31 3.66
N THR A 13 46.10 48.50 2.47
CA THR A 13 46.92 47.56 1.72
C THR A 13 48.22 47.23 2.46
N SER A 14 48.47 45.95 2.74
CA SER A 14 49.82 45.48 3.07
C SER A 14 50.38 44.62 1.94
N LYS A 15 51.26 45.27 1.17
CA LYS A 15 52.01 44.79 0.01
C LYS A 15 53.07 43.77 0.43
N GLY A 16 52.75 42.48 0.32
CA GLY A 16 53.73 41.39 0.36
C GLY A 16 54.11 40.93 -1.04
N LYS A 17 55.02 41.64 -1.72
CA LYS A 17 55.60 41.21 -3.01
C LYS A 17 56.66 40.14 -2.75
N GLY A 18 56.26 38.88 -2.77
CA GLY A 18 57.16 37.73 -2.86
C GLY A 18 57.10 37.12 -4.26
N THR A 19 57.90 37.66 -5.17
CA THR A 19 58.18 37.00 -6.46
C THR A 19 59.05 35.79 -6.19
N SER A 20 58.44 34.61 -6.13
CA SER A 20 59.16 33.35 -6.31
C SER A 20 58.47 32.60 -7.44
N SER A 21 58.99 32.83 -8.64
CA SER A 21 58.70 32.05 -9.84
C SER A 21 59.19 30.62 -9.63
N SER A 22 58.35 29.80 -9.02
CA SER A 22 58.45 28.35 -9.11
C SER A 22 57.37 27.90 -10.08
N SER A 23 57.78 27.26 -11.17
CA SER A 23 56.89 26.75 -12.22
C SER A 23 55.98 25.66 -11.64
N THR A 24 54.88 26.09 -11.04
CA THR A 24 53.79 25.20 -10.66
C THR A 24 53.02 24.90 -11.93
N GLN A 25 53.42 23.83 -12.63
CA GLN A 25 52.56 23.18 -13.60
C GLN A 25 51.19 23.02 -12.93
N LYS A 26 50.20 23.77 -13.41
CA LYS A 26 48.82 23.67 -12.93
C LYS A 26 48.41 22.21 -13.11
N ARG A 27 48.44 21.44 -12.02
CA ARG A 27 47.83 20.13 -11.96
C ARG A 27 46.37 20.36 -12.30
N GLN A 28 45.98 19.97 -13.51
CA GLN A 28 44.59 19.97 -13.91
C GLN A 28 43.88 18.99 -12.97
N HIS A 29 43.23 19.53 -11.94
CA HIS A 29 42.30 18.78 -11.13
C HIS A 29 41.17 18.36 -12.07
N ARG A 30 41.29 17.16 -12.63
CA ARG A 30 40.21 16.50 -13.36
C ARG A 30 39.08 16.33 -12.35
N LYS A 31 38.08 17.21 -12.41
CA LYS A 31 36.84 17.06 -11.64
C LYS A 31 36.30 15.67 -11.98
N ARG A 32 36.33 14.78 -11.00
CA ARG A 32 35.73 13.46 -11.12
C ARG A 32 34.22 13.72 -11.14
N SER A 33 33.64 13.77 -12.33
CA SER A 33 32.18 13.79 -12.51
C SER A 33 31.66 12.51 -11.85
N ARG A 34 31.12 12.65 -10.64
CA ARG A 34 30.39 11.57 -9.98
C ARG A 34 29.01 11.62 -10.63
N MET A 35 28.82 10.87 -11.71
CA MET A 35 27.47 10.61 -12.19
C MET A 35 26.77 9.88 -11.05
N TYR A 36 25.84 10.55 -10.38
CA TYR A 36 24.93 9.87 -9.46
C TYR A 36 24.09 8.96 -10.33
N GLU A 37 24.26 7.65 -10.20
CA GLU A 37 23.34 6.71 -10.80
C GLU A 37 22.01 6.85 -10.05
N ASP A 38 21.08 7.59 -10.66
CA ASP A 38 19.68 7.74 -10.25
C ASP A 38 18.91 6.41 -10.30
N ASP A 39 19.55 5.35 -10.82
CA ASP A 39 19.04 3.97 -10.88
C ASP A 39 18.52 3.48 -9.52
N GLY A 40 19.18 3.85 -8.43
CA GLY A 40 18.74 3.45 -7.09
C GLY A 40 17.38 4.04 -6.70
N VAL A 41 17.12 5.31 -7.03
CA VAL A 41 15.88 6.02 -6.72
C VAL A 41 14.77 5.58 -7.67
N GLU A 42 15.07 5.45 -8.96
CA GLU A 42 14.12 4.96 -9.96
C GLU A 42 13.65 3.53 -9.63
N LYS A 43 14.59 2.63 -9.32
CA LYS A 43 14.28 1.24 -8.95
C LYS A 43 13.45 1.16 -7.67
N LEU A 44 13.77 1.97 -6.66
CA LEU A 44 12.98 2.04 -5.44
C LEU A 44 11.56 2.56 -5.71
N SER A 45 11.44 3.59 -6.56
CA SER A 45 10.13 4.15 -6.94
C SER A 45 9.24 3.11 -7.62
N LYS A 46 9.81 2.27 -8.48
CA LYS A 46 9.12 1.18 -9.16
C LYS A 46 8.63 0.12 -8.17
N GLN A 47 9.50 -0.32 -7.24
CA GLN A 47 9.11 -1.30 -6.22
C GLN A 47 7.99 -0.78 -5.31
N ILE A 48 8.01 0.50 -4.94
CA ILE A 48 6.92 1.13 -4.18
C ILE A 48 5.62 1.14 -5.01
N GLY A 49 5.71 1.46 -6.31
CA GLY A 49 4.57 1.40 -7.23
C GLY A 49 3.96 -0.01 -7.32
N ASP A 50 4.80 -1.04 -7.43
CA ASP A 50 4.36 -2.44 -7.48
C ASP A 50 3.66 -2.85 -6.18
N VAL A 51 4.19 -2.45 -5.02
CA VAL A 51 3.56 -2.69 -3.71
C VAL A 51 2.23 -1.96 -3.59
N ALA A 52 2.16 -0.69 -3.99
CA ALA A 52 0.93 0.09 -3.98
C ALA A 52 -0.15 -0.55 -4.88
N PHE A 53 0.25 -1.04 -6.06
CA PHE A 53 -0.65 -1.75 -6.97
C PHE A 53 -1.15 -3.08 -6.37
N ALA A 54 -0.28 -3.85 -5.73
CA ALA A 54 -0.66 -5.08 -5.05
C ALA A 54 -1.67 -4.81 -3.92
N ILE A 55 -1.43 -3.78 -3.08
CA ILE A 55 -2.36 -3.37 -2.02
C ILE A 55 -3.71 -2.95 -2.60
N GLN A 56 -3.72 -2.15 -3.66
CA GLN A 56 -4.96 -1.73 -4.32
C GLN A 56 -5.73 -2.92 -4.94
N SER A 57 -5.02 -3.93 -5.43
CA SER A 57 -5.64 -5.14 -5.98
C SER A 57 -6.22 -6.04 -4.88
N LEU A 58 -5.56 -6.13 -3.72
CA LEU A 58 -6.07 -6.84 -2.57
C LEU A 58 -7.33 -6.18 -2.01
N SER A 59 -7.37 -4.84 -1.97
CA SER A 59 -8.53 -4.12 -1.42
C SER A 59 -9.80 -4.26 -2.28
N LYS A 60 -9.67 -4.40 -3.60
CA LYS A 60 -10.80 -4.63 -4.53
C LYS A 60 -11.44 -6.01 -4.39
N ASN A 61 -10.71 -6.98 -3.86
CA ASN A 61 -11.20 -8.35 -3.69
C ASN A 61 -11.88 -8.60 -2.34
N GLN A 62 -12.09 -7.54 -1.55
CA GLN A 62 -12.76 -7.64 -0.26
C GLN A 62 -14.22 -8.06 -0.43
N LEU A 63 -14.63 -8.97 0.44
CA LEU A 63 -15.97 -9.51 0.53
C LEU A 63 -16.89 -8.45 1.15
N ASP A 64 -17.97 -8.10 0.45
CA ASP A 64 -19.03 -7.25 1.01
C ASP A 64 -19.93 -8.09 1.92
N VAL A 65 -19.65 -8.03 3.21
CA VAL A 65 -20.34 -8.79 4.26
C VAL A 65 -21.82 -8.40 4.33
N ASN A 66 -22.16 -7.14 4.09
CA ASN A 66 -23.53 -6.66 4.12
C ASN A 66 -24.33 -7.22 2.93
N ALA A 67 -23.73 -7.22 1.74
CA ALA A 67 -24.33 -7.83 0.56
C ALA A 67 -24.49 -9.35 0.71
N LEU A 68 -23.52 -10.02 1.34
CA LEU A 68 -23.62 -11.44 1.68
C LEU A 68 -24.81 -11.69 2.61
N TYR A 69 -24.89 -10.95 3.72
CA TYR A 69 -25.96 -11.10 4.71
C TYR A 69 -27.34 -10.95 4.06
N ALA A 70 -27.55 -9.87 3.30
CA ALA A 70 -28.81 -9.64 2.58
C ALA A 70 -29.13 -10.75 1.57
N THR A 71 -28.10 -11.38 0.98
CA THR A 71 -28.28 -12.47 0.02
C THR A 71 -28.67 -13.78 0.71
N VAL A 72 -28.05 -14.09 1.85
CA VAL A 72 -28.36 -15.28 2.65
C VAL A 72 -29.77 -15.16 3.24
N MET A 73 -30.14 -14.00 3.78
CA MET A 73 -31.46 -13.77 4.37
C MET A 73 -32.62 -13.80 3.35
N LYS A 74 -32.33 -13.65 2.06
CA LYS A 74 -33.34 -13.79 0.99
C LYS A 74 -33.65 -15.25 0.62
N VAL A 75 -32.91 -16.23 1.16
CA VAL A 75 -33.14 -17.63 0.84
C VAL A 75 -34.39 -18.12 1.57
N GLU A 76 -35.46 -18.35 0.81
CA GLU A 76 -36.74 -18.78 1.36
C GLU A 76 -36.76 -20.27 1.76
N GLY A 77 -37.52 -20.58 2.81
CA GLY A 77 -37.77 -21.95 3.28
C GLY A 77 -36.85 -22.43 4.38
N PHE A 78 -36.07 -21.53 4.99
CA PHE A 78 -35.26 -21.79 6.19
C PHE A 78 -35.57 -20.73 7.24
N ASP A 79 -35.42 -21.10 8.52
CA ASP A 79 -35.55 -20.17 9.63
C ASP A 79 -34.30 -19.27 9.75
N GLU A 80 -34.46 -18.13 10.43
CA GLU A 80 -33.39 -17.13 10.56
C GLU A 80 -32.16 -17.66 11.31
N ILE A 81 -32.31 -18.63 12.22
CA ILE A 81 -31.19 -19.20 12.98
C ILE A 81 -30.33 -20.03 12.03
N THR A 82 -30.95 -20.91 11.24
CA THR A 82 -30.28 -21.70 10.20
C THR A 82 -29.55 -20.80 9.19
N LEU A 83 -30.20 -19.72 8.75
CA LEU A 83 -29.57 -18.76 7.82
C LEU A 83 -28.42 -17.98 8.48
N GLY A 84 -28.52 -17.68 9.77
CA GLY A 84 -27.44 -17.11 10.57
C GLY A 84 -26.23 -18.03 10.65
N ASP A 85 -26.42 -19.30 11.00
CA ASP A 85 -25.34 -20.29 11.07
C ASP A 85 -24.66 -20.49 9.70
N ALA A 86 -25.46 -20.51 8.63
CA ALA A 86 -24.96 -20.59 7.26
C ALA A 86 -24.13 -19.35 6.88
N PHE A 87 -24.56 -18.16 7.28
CA PHE A 87 -23.83 -16.91 7.09
C PHE A 87 -22.49 -16.93 7.83
N ASP A 88 -22.47 -17.33 9.10
CA ASP A 88 -21.24 -17.41 9.89
C ASP A 88 -20.23 -18.38 9.26
N HIS A 89 -20.71 -19.51 8.71
CA HIS A 89 -19.87 -20.44 7.97
C HIS A 89 -19.31 -19.83 6.67
N LEU A 90 -20.13 -19.07 5.94
CA LEU A 90 -19.72 -18.37 4.72
C LEU A 90 -18.64 -17.32 5.03
N VAL A 91 -18.80 -16.52 6.07
CA VAL A 91 -17.84 -15.48 6.48
C VAL A 91 -16.48 -16.08 6.86
N GLN A 92 -16.46 -17.27 7.45
CA GLN A 92 -15.20 -17.97 7.78
C GLN A 92 -14.40 -18.42 6.55
N ASN A 93 -15.05 -18.57 5.39
CA ASN A 93 -14.41 -19.05 4.17
C ASN A 93 -14.73 -18.16 2.97
N GLU A 94 -13.79 -17.26 2.65
CA GLU A 94 -13.93 -16.29 1.57
C GLU A 94 -14.19 -16.93 0.20
N MET A 95 -13.52 -18.05 -0.12
CA MET A 95 -13.71 -18.73 -1.40
C MET A 95 -15.12 -19.32 -1.51
N LEU A 96 -15.61 -19.92 -0.42
CA LEU A 96 -16.95 -20.48 -0.34
C LEU A 96 -18.02 -19.36 -0.42
N THR A 97 -17.79 -18.21 0.20
CA THR A 97 -18.63 -17.02 0.00
C THR A 97 -18.66 -16.58 -1.46
N LYS A 98 -17.51 -16.43 -2.12
CA LYS A 98 -17.44 -16.03 -3.54
C LYS A 98 -18.21 -17.00 -4.43
N ALA A 99 -18.06 -18.29 -4.20
CA ALA A 99 -18.80 -19.33 -4.90
C ALA A 99 -20.32 -19.28 -4.62
N PHE A 100 -20.72 -18.97 -3.38
CA PHE A 100 -22.13 -18.80 -3.02
C PHE A 100 -22.76 -17.56 -3.69
N MET A 101 -22.04 -16.43 -3.69
CA MET A 101 -22.51 -15.20 -4.32
C MET A 101 -22.68 -15.35 -5.84
N ALA A 102 -21.82 -16.14 -6.49
CA ALA A 102 -21.93 -16.44 -7.92
C ALA A 102 -23.13 -17.35 -8.28
N LYS A 103 -23.70 -18.09 -7.32
CA LYS A 103 -24.88 -18.95 -7.55
C LYS A 103 -26.14 -18.12 -7.75
N ASN A 104 -27.10 -18.64 -8.52
CA ASN A 104 -28.46 -18.10 -8.58
C ASN A 104 -29.28 -18.51 -7.35
N ALA A 105 -30.49 -17.95 -7.20
CA ALA A 105 -31.36 -18.19 -6.04
C ALA A 105 -31.62 -19.69 -5.76
N ASN A 106 -31.90 -20.49 -6.80
CA ASN A 106 -32.16 -21.92 -6.66
C ASN A 106 -30.93 -22.68 -6.13
N LEU A 107 -29.76 -22.39 -6.68
CA LEU A 107 -28.51 -23.02 -6.24
C LEU A 107 -28.09 -22.57 -4.84
N ARG A 108 -28.40 -21.34 -4.43
CA ARG A 108 -28.20 -20.87 -3.05
C ARG A 108 -29.10 -21.63 -2.09
N LYS A 109 -30.37 -21.85 -2.44
CA LYS A 109 -31.30 -22.67 -1.65
C LYS A 109 -30.81 -24.11 -1.46
N ILE A 110 -30.37 -24.75 -2.54
CA ILE A 110 -29.78 -26.11 -2.49
C ILE A 110 -28.52 -26.13 -1.62
N TRP A 111 -27.69 -25.09 -1.71
CA TRP A 111 -26.49 -25.00 -0.90
C TRP A 111 -26.82 -24.93 0.60
N VAL A 112 -27.79 -24.09 1.01
CA VAL A 112 -28.26 -24.02 2.41
C VAL A 112 -28.85 -25.36 2.86
N GLN A 113 -29.63 -26.03 2.01
CA GLN A 113 -30.18 -27.36 2.31
C GLN A 113 -29.07 -28.39 2.59
N ASN A 114 -28.00 -28.37 1.78
CA ASN A 114 -26.86 -29.26 1.96
C ASN A 114 -26.09 -28.91 3.24
N PHE A 115 -25.89 -27.63 3.53
CA PHE A 115 -25.29 -27.17 4.78
C PHE A 115 -26.05 -27.72 5.99
N VAL A 116 -27.38 -27.56 6.01
CA VAL A 116 -28.24 -28.10 7.07
C VAL A 116 -28.10 -29.62 7.20
N THR A 117 -28.10 -30.34 6.07
CA THR A 117 -27.96 -31.80 6.08
C THR A 117 -26.61 -32.24 6.65
N GLN A 118 -25.54 -31.51 6.38
CA GLN A 118 -24.22 -31.84 6.91
C GLN A 118 -24.06 -31.50 8.40
N HIS A 119 -24.66 -30.40 8.85
CA HIS A 119 -24.48 -29.89 10.21
C HIS A 119 -25.48 -30.47 11.23
N TYR A 120 -26.72 -30.78 10.83
CA TYR A 120 -27.76 -31.24 11.75
C TYR A 120 -28.17 -32.71 11.55
N ASN A 121 -27.86 -33.32 10.40
CA ASN A 121 -28.16 -34.74 10.14
C ASN A 121 -26.93 -35.64 10.18
N ARG A 122 -25.90 -35.30 10.96
CA ARG A 122 -24.81 -36.24 11.22
C ARG A 122 -25.36 -37.34 12.15
N PRO A 123 -25.48 -38.61 11.69
CA PRO A 123 -25.85 -39.68 12.61
C PRO A 123 -24.72 -39.80 13.62
N THR A 124 -25.05 -39.61 14.89
CA THR A 124 -24.19 -40.00 16.00
C THR A 124 -24.07 -41.52 15.94
N CYS A 125 -22.98 -42.00 15.34
CA CYS A 125 -22.52 -43.37 15.51
C CYS A 125 -21.62 -43.45 16.75
#